data_AF-A0A967CM90-F1
#
_entry.id   AF-A0A967CM90-F1
#
_cell.length_a   1.000
_cell.length_b   1.000
_cell.length_c   1.000
_cell.angle_alpha   90.00
_cell.angle_beta   90.00
_cell.angle_gamma   90.00
#
_symmetry.space_group_name_H-M   'P 1'
#
loop_
_entity.id
_entity.type
_entity.pdbx_description
1 polymer ?
#
loop_
_entity_poly.entity_id
_entity_poly.type
_entity_poly.pdbx_seq_one_letter_code
_entity_poly.pdbx_strand_id
1 'polypeptide(L)'
;MKYTVKQINLTDAQVNEINSSESYPEFYNKYLDTIMRPTAEAIKAAYDMYEVVAKITADSLEGVFEAGNIGPEEKIERIAPMHSVSVGDIVVDEDGREYFVASFGFEAVI
;
A
#
# COMPACT_ATOMS: atom_id res chain seq x y z
N MET A 1 -2.52 15.72 11.00
CA MET A 1 -1.21 15.26 10.51
C MET A 1 -1.34 14.88 9.04
N LYS A 2 -0.26 14.95 8.26
CA LYS A 2 -0.23 14.58 6.84
C LYS A 2 0.57 13.30 6.63
N TYR A 3 -0.13 12.24 6.26
CA TYR A 3 0.44 10.93 6.02
C TYR A 3 0.72 10.73 4.53
N THR A 4 1.76 9.99 4.19
CA THR A 4 2.02 9.57 2.80
C THR A 4 1.56 8.13 2.63
N VAL A 5 0.75 7.87 1.60
CA VAL A 5 0.32 6.51 1.25
C VAL A 5 1.15 6.01 0.09
N LYS A 6 1.68 4.79 0.22
CA LYS A 6 2.36 4.07 -0.85
C LYS A 6 1.61 2.77 -1.17
N GLN A 7 1.44 2.49 -2.45
CA GLN A 7 0.73 1.30 -2.93
C GLN A 7 1.52 0.61 -4.03
N ILE A 8 1.27 -0.68 -4.21
CA ILE A 8 1.74 -1.42 -5.39
C ILE A 8 0.62 -1.35 -6.43
N ASN A 9 0.91 -0.78 -7.60
CA ASN A 9 0.00 -0.80 -8.75
C ASN A 9 0.64 -1.66 -9.85
N LEU A 10 0.07 -2.84 -10.11
CA LEU A 10 0.54 -3.69 -11.21
C LEU A 10 0.18 -3.04 -12.54
N THR A 11 1.15 -2.98 -13.45
CA THR A 11 0.94 -2.47 -14.81
C THR A 11 0.14 -3.44 -15.66
N ASP A 12 -0.50 -2.96 -16.72
CA ASP A 12 -1.20 -3.82 -17.68
C ASP A 12 -0.28 -4.91 -18.28
N ALA A 13 0.99 -4.59 -18.50
CA ALA A 13 1.99 -5.55 -18.97
C ALA A 13 2.23 -6.69 -17.95
N GLN A 14 2.39 -6.34 -16.67
CA GLN A 14 2.54 -7.31 -15.59
C GLN A 14 1.29 -8.16 -15.41
N VAL A 15 0.10 -7.56 -15.49
CA VAL A 15 -1.18 -8.29 -15.43
C VAL A 15 -1.31 -9.26 -16.59
N ASN A 16 -0.93 -8.86 -17.81
CA ASN A 16 -0.91 -9.76 -18.97
C ASN A 16 0.09 -10.90 -18.80
N GLU A 17 1.26 -10.64 -18.22
CA GLU A 17 2.26 -11.66 -17.92
C GLU A 17 1.70 -12.69 -16.92
N ILE A 18 1.07 -12.24 -15.83
CA ILE A 18 0.41 -13.11 -14.84
C ILE A 18 -0.64 -14.00 -15.51
N ASN A 19 -1.51 -13.42 -16.33
CA ASN A 19 -2.62 -14.14 -16.96
C ASN A 19 -2.18 -15.13 -18.04
N SER A 20 -0.99 -14.97 -18.61
CA SER A 20 -0.46 -15.83 -19.67
C SER A 20 0.57 -16.86 -19.20
N SER A 21 1.08 -16.71 -17.97
CA SER A 21 2.10 -17.60 -17.42
C SER A 21 1.50 -18.89 -16.86
N GLU A 22 2.18 -20.02 -17.05
CA GLU A 22 1.80 -21.32 -16.46
C GLU A 22 2.03 -21.36 -14.93
N SER A 23 2.90 -20.47 -14.43
CA SER A 23 3.19 -20.29 -13.01
C SER A 23 3.33 -18.80 -12.69
N TYR A 24 3.08 -18.41 -11.44
CA TYR A 24 3.13 -17.01 -11.06
C TYR A 24 4.56 -16.43 -11.17
N PRO A 25 4.73 -15.30 -11.87
CA PRO A 25 6.01 -14.59 -11.89
C PRO A 25 6.50 -14.22 -10.49
N GLU A 26 7.81 -14.07 -10.32
CA GLU A 26 8.43 -13.77 -9.03
C GLU A 26 7.86 -12.48 -8.40
N PHE A 27 7.70 -11.41 -9.19
CA PHE A 27 7.12 -10.16 -8.69
C PHE A 27 5.68 -10.34 -8.20
N TYR A 28 4.92 -11.25 -8.81
CA TYR A 28 3.54 -11.49 -8.40
C TYR A 28 3.46 -12.31 -7.11
N ASN A 29 4.32 -13.31 -6.93
CA ASN A 29 4.42 -14.01 -5.63
C ASN A 29 4.80 -13.03 -4.51
N LYS A 30 5.76 -12.14 -4.79
CA LYS A 30 6.20 -11.09 -3.88
C LYS A 30 5.08 -10.10 -3.54
N TYR A 31 4.24 -9.72 -4.52
CA TYR A 31 3.01 -8.94 -4.28
C TYR A 31 1.96 -9.72 -3.46
N LEU A 32 1.74 -11.01 -3.76
CA LEU A 32 0.81 -11.85 -3.01
C LEU A 32 1.20 -11.96 -1.54
N ASP A 33 2.50 -12.03 -1.24
CA ASP A 33 3.01 -12.05 0.13
C ASP A 33 2.64 -10.77 0.92
N THR A 34 2.51 -9.61 0.26
CA THR A 34 2.11 -8.37 0.93
C THR A 34 0.61 -8.27 1.19
N ILE A 35 -0.24 -8.88 0.37
CA ILE A 35 -1.71 -8.73 0.50
C ILE A 35 -2.41 -9.91 1.17
N MET A 36 -1.83 -11.12 1.13
CA MET A 36 -2.47 -12.33 1.68
C MET A 36 -2.13 -12.56 3.16
N ARG A 37 -0.87 -12.33 3.53
CA ARG A 37 -0.37 -12.48 4.91
C ARG A 37 0.85 -11.58 5.11
N PRO A 38 0.64 -10.24 5.16
CA PRO A 38 1.76 -9.32 5.25
C PRO A 38 2.56 -9.56 6.53
N THR A 39 3.87 -9.52 6.39
CA THR A 39 4.83 -9.37 7.49
C THR A 39 5.78 -8.23 7.15
N ALA A 40 6.47 -7.67 8.14
CA ALA A 40 7.49 -6.66 7.89
C ALA A 40 8.55 -7.13 6.89
N GLU A 41 8.92 -8.41 6.89
CA GLU A 41 9.86 -9.00 5.94
C GLU A 41 9.30 -9.02 4.51
N ALA A 42 8.03 -9.40 4.34
CA ALA A 42 7.37 -9.39 3.02
C ALA A 42 7.27 -7.97 2.46
N ILE A 43 6.86 -7.01 3.28
CA ILE A 43 6.77 -5.60 2.89
C ILE A 43 8.15 -5.04 2.51
N LYS A 44 9.19 -5.35 3.29
CA LYS A 44 10.58 -4.97 2.98
C LYS A 44 11.08 -5.61 1.70
N ALA A 45 10.77 -6.89 1.49
CA ALA A 45 11.13 -7.58 0.27
C ALA A 45 10.51 -6.85 -0.93
N ALA A 46 9.23 -6.45 -0.84
CA ALA A 46 8.43 -5.74 -1.85
C ALA A 46 8.64 -4.23 -1.96
N TYR A 47 9.54 -3.64 -1.17
CA TYR A 47 9.63 -2.19 -1.01
C TYR A 47 9.87 -1.43 -2.33
N ASP A 48 10.64 -2.02 -3.24
CA ASP A 48 10.95 -1.48 -4.58
C ASP A 48 9.76 -1.43 -5.54
N MET A 49 8.65 -2.09 -5.19
CA MET A 49 7.42 -2.12 -5.98
C MET A 49 6.41 -1.04 -5.58
N TYR A 50 6.64 -0.35 -4.47
CA TYR A 50 5.71 0.66 -3.96
C TYR A 50 5.95 2.03 -4.61
N GLU A 51 4.86 2.68 -4.97
CA GLU A 51 4.85 4.07 -5.44
C GLU A 51 4.10 4.96 -4.44
N VAL A 52 4.55 6.21 -4.29
CA VAL A 52 3.79 7.22 -3.54
C VAL A 52 2.57 7.61 -4.36
N VAL A 53 1.38 7.30 -3.84
CA VAL A 53 0.12 7.53 -4.57
C VAL A 53 -0.67 8.72 -4.06
N ALA A 54 -0.55 9.07 -2.78
CA ALA A 54 -1.28 10.17 -2.19
C ALA A 54 -0.66 10.69 -0.90
N LYS A 55 -1.10 11.88 -0.48
CA LYS A 55 -0.96 12.36 0.89
C LYS A 55 -2.33 12.57 1.51
N ILE A 56 -2.56 12.06 2.71
CA ILE A 56 -3.85 12.10 3.40
C ILE A 56 -3.74 12.89 4.70
N THR A 57 -4.65 13.83 4.91
CA THR A 57 -4.76 14.58 6.17
C THR A 57 -5.65 13.82 7.15
N ALA A 58 -5.08 13.35 8.26
CA ALA A 58 -5.79 12.59 9.29
C ALA A 58 -5.16 12.78 10.68
N ASP A 59 -5.83 12.29 11.71
CA ASP A 59 -5.35 12.36 13.11
C ASP A 59 -4.71 11.06 13.60
N SER A 60 -4.91 9.95 12.88
CA SER A 60 -4.30 8.64 13.16
C SER A 60 -4.20 7.79 11.90
N LEU A 61 -3.54 6.63 11.99
CA LEU A 61 -3.47 5.63 10.92
C LEU A 61 -4.87 5.12 10.53
N GLU A 62 -5.76 4.92 11.51
CA GLU A 62 -7.16 4.56 11.28
C GLU A 62 -7.91 5.69 10.55
N GLY A 63 -7.61 6.95 10.87
CA GLY A 63 -8.15 8.08 10.13
C GLY A 63 -7.67 8.12 8.67
N VAL A 64 -6.44 7.67 8.39
CA VAL A 64 -5.94 7.47 7.02
C VAL A 64 -6.72 6.37 6.31
N PHE A 65 -6.95 5.25 7.01
CA PHE A 65 -7.73 4.13 6.47
C PHE A 65 -9.18 4.54 6.15
N GLU A 66 -9.85 5.24 7.06
CA GLU A 66 -11.20 5.75 6.85
C GLU A 66 -11.24 6.75 5.69
N ALA A 67 -10.36 7.76 5.70
CA ALA A 67 -10.32 8.79 4.67
C ALA A 67 -9.99 8.22 3.29
N GLY A 68 -9.03 7.28 3.20
CA GLY A 68 -8.63 6.66 1.93
C GLY A 68 -9.69 5.72 1.33
N ASN A 69 -10.66 5.26 2.13
CA ASN A 69 -11.71 4.33 1.69
C ASN A 69 -13.08 4.97 1.53
N ILE A 70 -13.43 5.93 2.38
CA ILE A 70 -14.76 6.55 2.45
C ILE A 70 -14.68 8.04 2.11
N GLY A 71 -13.55 8.68 2.34
CA GLY A 71 -13.36 10.13 2.19
C GLY A 71 -13.48 10.90 3.52
N PRO A 72 -13.67 12.23 3.47
CA PRO A 72 -13.94 13.04 2.28
C PRO A 72 -12.71 13.23 1.38
N GLU A 73 -12.95 13.37 0.06
CA GLU A 73 -11.90 13.56 -0.97
C GLU A 73 -11.03 14.79 -0.71
N GLU A 74 -11.55 15.83 -0.05
CA GLU A 74 -10.80 17.04 0.32
C GLU A 74 -9.61 16.77 1.25
N LYS A 75 -9.59 15.62 1.95
CA LYS A 75 -8.47 15.19 2.78
C LYS A 75 -7.37 14.48 1.99
N ILE A 76 -7.62 14.15 0.71
CA ILE A 76 -6.74 13.33 -0.13
C ILE A 76 -6.09 14.21 -1.20
N GLU A 77 -4.78 14.35 -1.15
CA GLU A 77 -3.97 14.90 -2.24
C GLU A 77 -3.44 13.73 -3.08
N ARG A 78 -4.05 13.47 -4.24
CA ARG A 78 -3.63 12.39 -5.14
C ARG A 78 -2.39 12.80 -5.94
N ILE A 79 -1.40 11.91 -5.98
CA ILE A 79 -0.12 12.06 -6.67
C ILE A 79 -0.05 11.12 -7.88
N ALA A 80 -0.58 9.89 -7.72
CA ALA A 80 -0.65 8.86 -8.74
C ALA A 80 -2.00 8.13 -8.64
N PRO A 81 -2.31 7.16 -9.53
CA PRO A 81 -3.47 6.30 -9.36
C PRO A 81 -3.46 5.65 -7.97
N MET A 82 -4.52 5.92 -7.20
CA MET A 82 -4.68 5.45 -5.83
C MET A 82 -5.96 4.64 -5.74
N HIS A 83 -5.85 3.43 -5.22
CA HIS A 83 -6.99 2.60 -4.84
C HIS A 83 -7.28 2.73 -3.34
N SER A 84 -8.37 2.09 -2.89
CA SER A 84 -8.72 1.95 -1.47
C SER A 84 -7.52 1.54 -0.61
N VAL A 85 -7.31 2.21 0.52
CA VAL A 85 -6.24 1.84 1.45
C VAL A 85 -6.56 0.48 2.07
N SER A 86 -5.69 -0.51 1.85
CA SER A 86 -5.96 -1.92 2.20
C SER A 86 -4.71 -2.64 2.71
N VAL A 87 -4.91 -3.89 3.14
CA VAL A 87 -3.85 -4.80 3.61
C VAL A 87 -2.66 -4.80 2.64
N GLY A 88 -1.47 -4.57 3.18
CA GLY A 88 -0.23 -4.49 2.40
C GLY A 88 0.17 -3.08 1.98
N ASP A 89 -0.72 -2.08 2.04
CA ASP A 89 -0.35 -0.69 1.75
C ASP A 89 0.51 -0.10 2.87
N ILE A 90 1.42 0.81 2.50
CA ILE A 90 2.30 1.51 3.44
C ILE A 90 1.77 2.91 3.72
N VAL A 91 1.68 3.27 4.99
CA VAL A 91 1.36 4.61 5.49
C VAL A 91 2.58 5.15 6.24
N VAL A 92 3.07 6.30 5.81
CA VAL A 92 4.21 7.00 6.42
C VAL A 92 3.69 8.21 7.19
N ASP A 93 4.05 8.32 8.48
CA ASP A 93 3.70 9.48 9.31
C ASP A 93 4.59 10.71 9.02
N GLU A 94 4.29 11.84 9.67
CA GLU A 94 5.05 13.09 9.49
C GLU A 94 6.49 13.01 10.01
N ASP A 95 6.78 12.08 10.92
CA ASP A 95 8.11 11.82 11.47
C ASP A 95 8.91 10.84 10.58
N GLY A 96 8.32 10.31 9.51
CA GLY A 96 8.92 9.35 8.60
C GLY A 96 8.86 7.90 9.09
N ARG A 97 8.06 7.58 10.11
CA ARG A 97 7.82 6.19 10.53
C ARG A 97 6.88 5.53 9.55
N GLU A 98 7.22 4.30 9.16
CA GLU A 98 6.48 3.56 8.16
C GLU A 98 5.70 2.42 8.82
N TYR A 99 4.42 2.36 8.51
CA TYR A 99 3.49 1.34 8.95
C TYR A 99 2.88 0.68 7.73
N PHE A 100 2.67 -0.63 7.77
CA PHE A 100 1.84 -1.30 6.77
C PHE A 100 0.47 -1.65 7.37
N VAL A 101 -0.56 -1.66 6.53
CA VAL A 101 -1.88 -2.16 6.92
C VAL A 101 -1.76 -3.67 7.09
N ALA A 102 -1.83 -4.14 8.33
CA ALA A 102 -1.77 -5.56 8.66
C ALA A 102 -3.14 -6.22 8.46
N SER A 103 -3.23 -7.54 8.67
CA SER A 103 -4.53 -8.24 8.65
C SER A 103 -5.53 -7.67 9.66
N PHE A 104 -5.03 -7.05 10.73
CA PHE A 104 -5.82 -6.25 11.67
C PHE A 104 -5.02 -5.04 12.13
N GLY A 105 -5.50 -3.83 11.83
CA GLY A 105 -4.82 -2.59 12.20
C GLY A 105 -3.53 -2.35 11.42
N PHE A 106 -2.51 -1.85 12.10
CA PHE A 106 -1.25 -1.42 11.51
C PHE A 106 -0.06 -2.00 12.28
N GLU A 107 0.98 -2.36 11.56
CA GLU A 107 2.25 -2.82 12.12
C GLU A 107 3.41 -2.01 11.54
N ALA A 108 4.48 -1.85 12.31
CA ALA A 108 5.65 -1.11 11.86
C ALA A 108 6.41 -1.88 10.78
N VAL A 109 6.85 -1.18 9.73
CA VAL A 109 7.77 -1.74 8.74
C VAL A 109 9.17 -1.82 9.35
N ILE A 110 9.65 -0.76 10.01
CA ILE A 110 11.01 -0.64 10.56
C ILE A 110 10.96 -0.33 12.06
#